data_AF-A0A7C5VPH7-F1
#
_entry.id   AF-A0A7C5VPH7-F1
#
_cell.length_a   1.000
_cell.length_b   1.000
_cell.length_c   1.000
_cell.angle_alpha   90.00
_cell.angle_beta   90.00
_cell.angle_gamma   90.00
#
_symmetry.space_group_name_H-M   'P 1'
#
loop_
_entity.id
_entity.type
_entity.pdbx_description
1 polymer ?
#
loop_
_entity_poly.entity_id
_entity_poly.type
_entity_poly.pdbx_seq_one_letter_code
_entity_poly.pdbx_strand_id
1 'polypeptide(L)' 'MRLRRCSVCRRYTLRTDKCPVCGGELVNPHPPSRMLSEDELRAGE' A
#
# COMPACT_ATOMS: atom_id res chain seq x y z
N MET A 1 -13.66 3.41 6.00
CA MET A 1 -13.36 1.97 5.91
C MET A 1 -12.05 1.79 5.14
N ARG A 2 -10.98 1.26 5.75
CA ARG A 2 -9.66 1.10 5.09
C ARG A 2 -9.49 -0.34 4.61
N LEU A 3 -9.66 -0.57 3.30
CA LEU A 3 -9.37 -1.85 2.66
C LEU A 3 -7.86 -2.11 2.70
N ARG A 4 -7.46 -3.30 3.13
CA ARG A 4 -6.07 -3.77 3.03
C ARG A 4 -5.93 -4.85 1.98
N ARG A 5 -4.73 -4.97 1.43
CA ARG A 5 -4.37 -6.02 0.47
C ARG A 5 -3.28 -6.88 1.06
N CYS A 6 -3.40 -8.20 0.91
CA CYS A 6 -2.35 -9.12 1.33
C CYS A 6 -1.13 -9.02 0.40
N SER A 7 0.08 -8.93 0.96
CA SER A 7 1.33 -8.92 0.19
C SER A 7 1.64 -10.26 -0.49
N VAL A 8 1.16 -11.37 0.09
CA VAL A 8 1.43 -12.74 -0.38
C VAL A 8 0.41 -13.19 -1.43
N CYS A 9 -0.86 -13.32 -1.05
CA CYS A 9 -1.90 -13.86 -1.94
C CYS A 9 -2.69 -12.78 -2.70
N ARG A 10 -2.40 -11.49 -2.47
CA ARG A 10 -3.05 -10.35 -3.13
C ARG A 10 -4.56 -10.22 -2.90
N ARG A 11 -5.15 -10.98 -1.96
CA ARG A 11 -6.56 -10.85 -1.57
C ARG A 11 -6.80 -9.56 -0.79
N TYR A 12 -7.93 -8.91 -1.07
CA TYR A 12 -8.42 -7.77 -0.30
C TYR A 12 -9.19 -8.23 0.93
N THR A 13 -9.04 -7.50 2.03
CA THR A 13 -9.73 -7.79 3.28
C THR A 13 -9.97 -6.51 4.09
N LEU A 14 -10.99 -6.57 4.94
CA LEU A 14 -11.26 -5.56 5.97
C LEU A 14 -10.56 -5.89 7.30
N ARG A 15 -9.93 -7.06 7.42
CA ARG A 15 -9.11 -7.40 8.59
C ARG A 15 -7.89 -6.48 8.65
N THR A 16 -7.46 -6.17 9.86
CA THR A 16 -6.31 -5.30 10.14
C THR A 16 -5.09 -6.05 10.66
N ASP A 17 -5.27 -7.32 11.01
CA ASP A 17 -4.25 -8.18 11.60
C ASP A 17 -3.53 -8.99 10.51
N LYS A 18 -4.05 -10.16 10.11
CA LYS A 18 -3.48 -11.04 9.09
C LYS A 18 -4.47 -11.46 8.02
N CYS A 19 -3.95 -11.88 6.87
CA CYS A 19 -4.76 -12.43 5.80
C CYS A 19 -5.52 -13.69 6.29
N PRO A 20 -6.86 -13.75 6.15
CA PRO A 20 -7.65 -14.91 6.59
C PRO A 20 -7.44 -16.18 5.76
N VAL A 21 -6.69 -16.10 4.66
CA VAL A 21 -6.48 -17.24 3.75
C VAL A 21 -5.08 -17.82 3.89
N CYS A 22 -4.06 -16.97 3.89
CA CYS A 22 -2.67 -17.40 3.90
C CYS A 22 -1.89 -16.96 5.14
N GLY A 23 -2.48 -16.16 6.04
CA GLY A 23 -1.79 -15.61 7.20
C GLY A 23 -0.77 -14.50 6.90
N GLY A 24 -0.59 -14.14 5.63
CA GLY A 24 0.35 -13.10 5.20
C GLY A 24 0.01 -11.69 5.67
N GLU A 25 1.00 -10.81 5.61
CA GLU A 25 0.90 -9.43 6.04
C GLU A 25 -0.05 -8.61 5.17
N LEU A 26 -0.75 -7.65 5.79
CA LEU A 26 -1.75 -6.81 5.16
C LEU A 26 -1.25 -5.37 5.01
N VAL A 27 -1.07 -4.94 3.77
CA VAL A 27 -0.57 -3.62 3.41
C VAL A 27 -1.69 -2.69 2.95
N ASN A 28 -1.46 -1.38 3.06
CA ASN A 28 -2.35 -0.38 2.46
C ASN A 28 -2.15 -0.40 0.93
N PRO A 29 -3.20 -0.69 0.13
CA PRO A 29 -3.08 -0.73 -1.33
C PRO A 29 -2.92 0.66 -1.95
N HIS A 30 -3.33 1.73 -1.26
CA HIS A 30 -3.11 3.08 -1.78
C HIS A 30 -1.65 3.44 -1.57
N PRO A 31 -0.91 3.81 -2.63
CA PRO A 31 0.46 4.28 -2.48
C PRO A 31 0.47 5.50 -1.55
N PRO A 32 1.55 5.70 -0.76
CA PRO A 32 1.73 6.99 -0.11
C PRO A 32 1.75 8.04 -1.23
N SER A 33 0.86 9.02 -1.15
CA SER A 33 0.90 10.19 -2.02
C SER A 33 2.19 10.94 -1.70
N ARG A 34 3.27 10.58 -2.40
CA ARG A 34 4.54 11.29 -2.30
C ARG A 34 4.35 12.61 -3.05
N MET A 35 4.39 13.69 -2.30
CA MET A 35 4.43 15.04 -2.85
C MET A 35 5.84 15.20 -3.41
N LEU A 36 5.96 15.39 -4.73
CA LEU A 36 7.26 15.72 -5.33
C LEU A 36 7.70 17.08 -4.81
N SER A 37 8.94 17.18 -4.36
CA SER A 37 9.54 18.45 -3.98
C SER A 37 9.88 19.29 -5.23
N GLU A 38 9.89 20.62 -5.12
CA GLU A 38 10.29 21.49 -6.24
C GLU A 38 11.70 21.16 -6.75
N ASP A 39 12.60 20.76 -5.85
CA ASP A 39 13.97 20.37 -6.19
C ASP A 39 14.03 19.11 -7.08
N GLU A 40 13.12 18.15 -6.89
CA GLU A 40 13.03 16.93 -7.71
C GLU A 40 12.46 17.21 -9.12
N LEU A 41 11.65 18.26 -9.29
CA LEU A 41 11.08 18.63 -10.59
C LEU A 41 12.09 19.35 -11.51
N ARG A 42 13.03 20.11 -10.92
CA ARG A 42 14.04 20.90 -11.66
C ARG A 42 15.25 20.09 -12.13
N ALA A 43 15.45 18.87 -11.64
CA ALA A 43 16.56 18.00 -12.02
C ALA A 43 16.43 17.37 -13.43
N GLY A 44 15.41 17.77 -14.19
CA GLY A 44 15.11 17.30 -15.55
C GLY A 44 15.30 18.37 -16.64
N GLU A 45 16.07 19.42 -16.40
CA GLU A 45 16.46 20.45 -17.39
C GLU A 45 17.97 20.45 -17.67
#